data_AF-A0A7C9H432-F1
#
_entry.id   AF-A0A7C9H432-F1
#
_cell.length_a   1.000
_cell.length_b   1.000
_cell.length_c   1.000
_cell.angle_alpha   90.00
_cell.angle_beta   90.00
_cell.angle_gamma   90.00
#
_symmetry.space_group_name_H-M   'P 1'
#
loop_
_entity.id
_entity.type
_entity.pdbx_description
1 polymer ?
#
loop_
_entity_poly.entity_id
_entity_poly.type
_entity_poly.pdbx_seq_one_letter_code
_entity_poly.pdbx_strand_id
1 'polypeptide(L)'
;MILNSQRQPDFSLYYLGGVLLKILEQVKVISIEKLLEESQQHLKKKVHVDFIYYGLDWLYLLELVRVEEGKVYYENKKINSTQNETF
;
A
#
# COMPACT_ATOMS: atom_id res chain seq x y z
N MET A 1 9.17 7.20 13.97
CA MET A 1 8.10 7.16 15.01
C MET A 1 6.82 6.67 14.35
N ILE A 2 6.17 5.70 15.00
CA ILE A 2 5.09 4.85 14.47
C ILE A 2 3.79 5.61 14.17
N LEU A 3 3.56 6.80 14.74
CA LEU A 3 2.60 7.81 14.28
C LEU A 3 2.97 9.07 15.07
N ASN A 4 3.79 9.95 14.49
CA ASN A 4 4.07 11.22 15.13
C ASN A 4 2.90 12.15 14.86
N SER A 5 2.01 12.35 15.85
CA SER A 5 0.85 13.25 15.75
C SER A 5 1.22 14.71 15.43
N GLN A 6 2.49 15.08 15.58
CA GLN A 6 3.00 16.42 15.23
C GLN A 6 3.47 16.53 13.77
N ARG A 7 3.72 15.42 13.08
CA ARG A 7 3.90 15.42 11.61
C ARG A 7 2.56 15.02 11.02
N GLN A 8 2.01 15.81 10.09
CA GLN A 8 0.79 15.40 9.38
C GLN A 8 0.93 13.94 8.92
N PRO A 9 0.06 13.02 9.39
CA PRO A 9 0.27 11.57 9.27
C PRO A 9 0.24 11.07 7.83
N ASP A 10 -0.22 11.93 6.92
CA ASP A 10 -0.44 11.73 5.49
C ASP A 10 0.76 11.15 4.74
N PHE A 11 1.99 11.40 5.20
CA PHE A 11 3.22 10.87 4.60
C PHE A 11 3.93 9.84 5.48
N SER A 12 3.31 9.38 6.57
CA SER A 12 3.84 8.23 7.27
C SER A 12 3.75 7.01 6.35
N LEU A 13 4.81 6.19 6.33
CA LEU A 13 4.88 4.98 5.52
C LEU A 13 3.65 4.08 5.71
N TYR A 14 3.21 3.95 6.97
CA TYR A 14 2.08 3.15 7.36
C TYR A 14 0.75 3.69 6.82
N TYR A 15 0.53 5.00 6.91
CA TYR A 15 -0.68 5.61 6.39
C TYR A 15 -0.73 5.51 4.87
N LEU A 16 0.39 5.82 4.20
CA LEU A 16 0.46 5.72 2.75
C LEU A 16 0.25 4.28 2.29
N GLY A 17 0.91 3.30 2.90
CA GLY A 17 0.68 1.89 2.60
C GLY A 17 -0.78 1.48 2.79
N GLY A 18 -1.46 1.98 3.83
CA GLY A 18 -2.91 1.78 4.00
C GLY A 18 -3.76 2.39 2.89
N VAL A 19 -3.41 3.59 2.40
CA VAL A 19 -4.07 4.21 1.24
C VAL A 19 -3.85 3.38 -0.03
N LEU A 20 -2.62 2.95 -0.29
CA LEU A 20 -2.29 2.10 -1.44
C LEU A 20 -3.10 0.80 -1.40
N LEU A 21 -3.15 0.15 -0.23
CA LEU A 21 -3.90 -1.09 -0.03
C LEU A 21 -5.39 -0.90 -0.33
N LYS A 22 -6.00 0.19 0.17
CA LYS A 22 -7.42 0.50 -0.08
C LYS A 22 -7.73 0.69 -1.56
N ILE A 23 -6.81 1.30 -2.32
CA ILE A 23 -6.95 1.44 -3.78
C ILE A 23 -6.84 0.07 -4.45
N LEU A 24 -5.84 -0.73 -4.06
CA LEU A 24 -5.56 -2.06 -4.60
C LEU A 24 -6.66 -3.10 -4.29
N GLU A 25 -7.34 -2.97 -3.16
CA GLU A 25 -8.51 -3.79 -2.82
C GLU A 25 -9.68 -3.58 -3.78
N GLN A 26 -9.85 -2.35 -4.27
CA GLN A 26 -10.87 -2.01 -5.27
C GLN A 26 -10.43 -2.38 -6.68
N VAL A 27 -9.12 -2.27 -6.96
CA VAL A 27 -8.53 -2.50 -8.27
C VAL A 27 -7.40 -3.53 -8.15
N LYS A 28 -7.71 -4.79 -8.48
CA LYS A 28 -6.78 -5.93 -8.30
C LYS A 28 -5.42 -5.74 -8.97
N VAL A 29 -5.33 -4.97 -10.07
CA VAL A 29 -4.08 -4.72 -10.81
C VAL A 29 -4.07 -3.28 -11.32
N ILE A 30 -2.99 -2.55 -11.08
CA ILE A 30 -2.85 -1.14 -11.46
C ILE A 30 -1.40 -0.82 -11.84
N SER A 31 -1.17 0.11 -12.79
CA SER A 31 0.19 0.58 -13.08
C SER A 31 0.69 1.51 -11.97
N ILE A 32 2.01 1.62 -11.79
CA ILE A 32 2.59 2.50 -10.76
C ILE A 32 2.22 3.97 -11.01
N GLU A 33 2.20 4.41 -12.27
CA GLU A 33 1.80 5.78 -12.62
C GLU A 33 0.35 6.05 -12.22
N LYS A 34 -0.55 5.10 -12.51
CA LYS A 34 -1.96 5.24 -12.17
C LYS A 34 -2.17 5.16 -10.66
N LEU A 35 -1.43 4.29 -9.96
CA LEU A 35 -1.47 4.20 -8.50
C LEU A 35 -1.02 5.52 -7.84
N LEU A 36 0.01 6.17 -8.39
CA LEU A 36 0.44 7.50 -7.95
C LEU A 36 -0.68 8.54 -8.15
N GLU A 37 -1.30 8.59 -9.34
CA GLU A 37 -2.42 9.51 -9.60
C GLU A 37 -3.56 9.31 -8.61
N GLU A 38 -4.03 8.07 -8.44
CA GLU A 38 -5.13 7.73 -7.52
C GLU A 38 -4.79 8.09 -6.08
N SER A 39 -3.55 7.85 -5.66
CA SER A 39 -3.06 8.22 -4.32
C SER A 39 -3.07 9.74 -4.11
N GLN A 40 -2.61 10.50 -5.10
CA GLN A 40 -2.62 11.96 -5.03
C GLN A 40 -4.04 12.53 -5.00
N GLN A 41 -4.97 11.95 -5.76
CA GLN A 41 -6.38 12.33 -5.73
C GLN A 41 -7.00 12.04 -4.36
N HIS A 42 -6.72 10.85 -3.79
CA HIS A 42 -7.23 10.46 -2.48
C HIS A 42 -6.73 11.39 -1.36
N LEU A 43 -5.45 11.73 -1.40
CA LEU A 43 -4.79 12.57 -0.40
C LEU A 43 -5.04 14.08 -0.63
N LYS A 44 -5.57 14.46 -1.80
CA LYS A 44 -5.70 15.85 -2.26
C LYS A 44 -4.38 16.64 -2.15
N LYS A 45 -3.26 15.95 -2.37
CA LYS A 45 -1.89 16.47 -2.20
C LYS A 45 -0.97 15.88 -3.25
N LYS A 46 0.12 16.60 -3.56
CA LYS A 46 1.21 16.03 -4.35
C LYS A 46 2.00 15.06 -3.49
N VAL A 47 2.27 13.88 -4.05
CA VAL A 47 3.10 12.83 -3.45
C VAL A 47 4.26 12.60 -4.40
N HIS A 48 5.48 12.55 -3.89
CA HIS A 48 6.62 12.16 -4.70
C HIS A 48 6.58 10.65 -4.94
N VAL A 49 6.93 10.20 -6.15
CA VAL A 49 6.84 8.79 -6.53
C VAL A 49 7.63 7.86 -5.59
N ASP A 50 8.74 8.32 -5.03
CA ASP A 50 9.54 7.56 -4.04
C ASP A 50 8.71 7.09 -2.85
N PHE A 51 7.76 7.89 -2.38
CA PHE A 51 6.89 7.48 -1.28
C PHE A 51 5.97 6.32 -1.67
N ILE A 52 5.54 6.27 -2.94
CA ILE A 52 4.76 5.14 -3.46
C ILE A 52 5.64 3.89 -3.43
N TYR A 53 6.89 3.99 -3.91
CA TYR A 53 7.83 2.87 -3.85
C TYR A 53 8.09 2.40 -2.42
N TYR A 54 8.31 3.30 -1.46
CA TYR A 54 8.48 2.91 -0.06
C TYR A 54 7.24 2.19 0.49
N GLY A 55 6.03 2.70 0.19
CA GLY A 55 4.79 2.05 0.56
C GLY A 55 4.64 0.65 -0.05
N LEU A 56 4.98 0.52 -1.34
CA LEU A 56 4.96 -0.76 -2.04
C LEU A 56 5.99 -1.75 -1.50
N ASP A 57 7.22 -1.31 -1.20
CA ASP A 57 8.25 -2.13 -0.57
C ASP A 57 7.74 -2.69 0.76
N TRP A 58 7.10 -1.83 1.56
CA TRP A 58 6.53 -2.26 2.83
C TRP A 58 5.39 -3.27 2.65
N LEU A 59 4.47 -3.03 1.70
CA LEU A 59 3.39 -3.98 1.40
C LEU A 59 3.91 -5.30 0.81
N TYR A 60 4.99 -5.26 0.03
CA TYR A 60 5.64 -6.43 -0.54
C TYR A 60 6.27 -7.29 0.57
N LEU A 61 6.92 -6.69 1.56
CA LEU A 61 7.44 -7.39 2.73
C LEU A 61 6.32 -8.08 3.55
N LEU A 62 5.11 -7.56 3.50
CA LEU A 62 3.93 -8.18 4.12
C LEU A 62 3.26 -9.24 3.21
N GLU A 63 3.81 -9.44 2.01
CA GLU A 63 3.27 -10.31 0.96
C GLU A 63 1.81 -9.96 0.60
N LEU A 64 1.47 -8.66 0.63
CA LEU A 64 0.15 -8.13 0.27
C LEU A 64 0.07 -7.67 -1.19
N VAL A 65 1.23 -7.46 -1.82
CA VAL A 65 1.32 -7.04 -3.21
C VAL A 65 2.46 -7.76 -3.92
N ARG A 66 2.31 -7.89 -5.24
CA ARG A 66 3.36 -8.31 -6.15
C ARG A 66 3.58 -7.23 -7.20
N VAL A 67 4.83 -6.99 -7.61
CA VAL A 67 5.16 -6.02 -8.64
C VAL A 67 5.82 -6.73 -9.82
N GLU A 68 5.21 -6.64 -11.00
CA GLU A 68 5.69 -7.26 -12.24
C GLU A 68 5.46 -6.29 -13.40
N GLU A 69 6.48 -6.10 -14.25
CA GLU A 69 6.39 -5.29 -15.48
C GLU A 69 5.78 -3.88 -15.27
N GLY A 70 6.12 -3.23 -14.15
CA GLY A 70 5.61 -1.88 -13.81
C GLY A 70 4.16 -1.85 -13.32
N LYS A 71 3.56 -3.01 -13.05
CA LYS A 71 2.21 -3.15 -12.48
C LYS A 71 2.27 -3.72 -11.08
N VAL A 72 1.33 -3.27 -10.25
CA VAL A 72 1.13 -3.74 -8.88
C VAL A 72 -0.12 -4.61 -8.87
N TYR A 73 0.03 -5.82 -8.33
CA TYR A 73 -1.02 -6.82 -8.17
C TYR A 73 -1.36 -6.92 -6.69
N TYR A 74 -2.65 -6.85 -6.36
CA TYR A 74 -3.12 -7.10 -5.00
C TYR A 74 -3.18 -8.60 -4.71
N GLU A 75 -2.44 -9.03 -3.70
CA GLU A 75 -2.46 -10.42 -3.23
C GLU A 75 -3.40 -10.49 -2.01
N ASN A 76 -4.64 -10.90 -2.26
CA ASN A 76 -5.60 -11.11 -1.18
C ASN A 76 -5.24 -12.40 -0.42
N LYS A 77 -4.45 -12.27 0.63
CA LYS A 77 -4.41 -13.28 1.68
C LYS A 77 -5.74 -13.24 2.41
N LYS A 78 -6.70 -14.04 1.95
CA LYS A 78 -7.69 -14.58 2.87
C LYS A 78 -6.87 -15.34 3.92
N ILE A 79 -6.66 -14.70 5.06
CA ILE A 79 -6.13 -15.38 6.23
C ILE A 79 -7.14 -16.50 6.49
N ASN A 80 -6.78 -17.74 6.15
CA ASN A 80 -7.48 -18.90 6.68
C ASN A 80 -7.12 -18.95 8.17
N SER A 81 -7.79 -18.12 8.98
CA SER A 81 -7.61 -18.05 10.42
C SER A 81 -7.92 -19.38 11.13
N THR A 82 -8.38 -20.38 10.39
CA THR A 82 -8.69 -21.75 10.81
C THR A 82 -7.49 -22.70 10.82
N GLN A 83 -6.28 -22.28 10.46
CA GLN A 83 -5.09 -23.16 10.44
C GLN A 83 -3.95 -22.72 11.38
N ASN A 84 -4.26 -21.98 12.45
CA ASN A 84 -3.38 -21.97 13.60
C ASN A 84 -3.73 -23.16 14.51
N GLU A 85 -3.41 -24.37 14.05
CA GLU A 85 -3.21 -25.46 15.00
C GLU A 85 -1.96 -25.12 15.82
N THR A 86 -2.21 -25.07 17.12
CA THR A 86 -1.30 -24.70 18.18
C THR A 86 -0.11 -25.66 18.20
N PHE A 87 1.11 -25.13 18.22
CA PHE A 87 2.29 -25.89 18.68
C PHE A 87 2.59 -25.50 20.13
#